data_AF-A0A4P7YZN4-F1
#
_entry.id   AF-A0A4P7YZN4-F1
#
_cell.length_a   1.000
_cell.length_b   1.000
_cell.length_c   1.000
_cell.angle_alpha   90.00
_cell.angle_beta   90.00
_cell.angle_gamma   90.00
#
_symmetry.space_group_name_H-M   'P 1'
#
loop_
_entity.id
_entity.type
_entity.pdbx_description
1 polymer ?
#
loop_
_entity_poly.entity_id
_entity_poly.type
_entity_poly.pdbx_seq_one_letter_code
_entity_poly.pdbx_strand_id
1 'polypeptide(L)'
;MGTAVRPASTTSASWDAFWDVDAFVDEVLSELTAMAADGSRPTRSVPKPALTGAALRKAIMAIWCVCFCGMQWRAIGQLTGIPFGTLYTLFARWTRLGLWRRLLDRLCRTWRMACGDTAEPSTVVIDSRTCPSAPSCFARGVDGCKKIRGVKRAAR
;
A
#
# COMPACT_ATOMS: atom_id res chain seq x y z
N MET A 1 -11.49 24.16 -15.96
CA MET A 1 -12.57 23.86 -15.00
C MET A 1 -11.95 23.09 -13.85
N GLY A 2 -11.83 23.71 -12.67
CA GLY A 2 -11.23 23.05 -11.51
C GLY A 2 -12.17 21.97 -10.98
N THR A 3 -11.72 20.73 -10.97
CA THR A 3 -12.39 19.67 -10.21
C THR A 3 -12.37 20.09 -8.75
N ALA A 4 -13.54 20.37 -8.17
CA ALA A 4 -13.65 20.72 -6.76
C ALA A 4 -13.07 19.58 -5.93
N VAL A 5 -11.93 19.84 -5.29
CA VAL A 5 -11.32 18.87 -4.37
C VAL A 5 -12.22 18.82 -3.15
N ARG A 6 -12.75 17.64 -2.84
CA ARG A 6 -13.57 17.45 -1.64
C ARG A 6 -12.69 17.76 -0.41
N PRO A 7 -13.14 18.61 0.52
CA PRO A 7 -12.38 18.89 1.73
C PRO A 7 -12.23 17.60 2.55
N ALA A 8 -11.08 17.46 3.22
CA ALA A 8 -10.79 16.30 4.05
C ALA A 8 -11.87 16.15 5.13
N SER A 9 -12.60 15.04 5.09
CA SER A 9 -13.56 14.67 6.13
C SER A 9 -13.01 13.53 6.95
N THR A 10 -13.01 13.69 8.27
CA THR A 10 -12.66 12.62 9.23
C THR A 10 -13.91 11.93 9.77
N THR A 11 -15.04 11.96 9.04
CA THR A 11 -16.24 11.19 9.41
C THR A 11 -15.85 9.74 9.65
N SER A 12 -16.30 9.17 10.78
CA SER A 12 -15.97 7.80 11.15
C SER A 12 -16.28 6.85 9.99
N ALA A 13 -15.31 6.00 9.66
CA ALA A 13 -15.49 4.96 8.66
C ALA A 13 -16.78 4.18 8.92
N SER A 14 -17.51 3.88 7.85
CA SER A 14 -18.66 2.98 7.88
C SER A 14 -18.30 1.69 8.64
N TRP A 15 -19.25 1.14 9.41
CA TRP A 15 -19.09 -0.18 10.01
C TRP A 15 -18.93 -1.30 8.96
N ASP A 16 -19.35 -1.02 7.72
CA ASP A 16 -19.06 -1.87 6.59
C ASP A 16 -17.58 -1.74 6.23
N ALA A 17 -16.78 -2.77 6.52
CA ALA A 17 -15.37 -2.81 6.13
C ALA A 17 -15.17 -2.76 4.61
N PHE A 18 -16.17 -3.12 3.82
CA PHE A 18 -16.07 -3.36 2.37
C PHE A 18 -16.60 -2.22 1.51
N TRP A 19 -17.13 -1.14 2.10
CA TRP A 19 -17.76 -0.05 1.36
C TRP A 19 -16.83 0.62 0.32
N ASP A 20 -15.51 0.57 0.55
CA ASP A 20 -14.48 1.10 -0.34
C ASP A 20 -13.82 0.05 -1.25
N VAL A 21 -14.25 -1.22 -1.21
CA VAL A 21 -13.52 -2.29 -1.90
C VAL A 21 -13.57 -2.13 -3.41
N ASP A 22 -14.72 -1.72 -3.96
CA ASP A 22 -14.87 -1.50 -5.39
C ASP A 22 -14.08 -0.29 -5.87
N ALA A 23 -14.07 0.80 -5.10
CA ALA A 23 -13.26 1.98 -5.37
C ALA A 23 -11.76 1.61 -5.40
N PHE A 24 -11.30 0.84 -4.41
CA PHE A 24 -9.94 0.31 -4.39
C PHE A 24 -9.63 -0.55 -5.62
N VAL A 25 -10.54 -1.46 -5.99
CA VAL A 25 -10.36 -2.32 -7.18
C VAL A 25 -10.26 -1.49 -8.45
N ASP A 26 -11.10 -0.47 -8.62
CA ASP A 26 -11.08 0.43 -9.77
C ASP A 26 -9.79 1.27 -9.83
N GLU A 27 -9.30 1.77 -8.71
CA GLU A 27 -8.02 2.48 -8.64
C GLU A 27 -6.85 1.58 -9.05
N VAL A 28 -6.81 0.35 -8.54
CA VAL A 28 -5.79 -0.63 -8.91
C VAL A 28 -5.84 -0.94 -10.40
N LEU A 29 -7.03 -1.14 -10.98
CA LEU A 29 -7.18 -1.37 -12.41
C LEU A 29 -6.76 -0.17 -13.25
N SER A 30 -7.09 1.05 -12.81
CA SER A 30 -6.68 2.30 -13.46
C SER A 30 -5.15 2.41 -13.48
N GLU A 31 -4.49 2.15 -12.36
CA GLU A 31 -3.03 2.21 -12.26
C GLU A 31 -2.35 1.09 -13.06
N LEU A 32 -2.90 -0.12 -13.09
CA LEU A 32 -2.39 -1.19 -13.96
C LEU A 32 -2.47 -0.81 -15.44
N THR A 33 -3.52 -0.09 -15.84
CA THR A 33 -3.68 0.42 -17.21
C THR A 33 -2.67 1.53 -17.50
N ALA A 34 -2.45 2.45 -16.55
CA ALA A 34 -1.43 3.49 -16.67
C ALA A 34 0.00 2.90 -16.76
N MET A 35 0.33 1.92 -15.92
CA MET A 35 1.62 1.23 -15.95
C MET A 35 1.85 0.46 -17.26
N ALA A 36 0.78 -0.07 -17.87
CA ALA A 36 0.85 -0.70 -19.18
C ALA A 36 1.14 0.33 -20.30
N ALA A 37 0.57 1.54 -20.20
CA ALA A 37 0.85 2.64 -21.13
C ALA A 37 2.28 3.18 -21.01
N ASP A 38 2.82 3.27 -19.79
CA ASP A 38 4.19 3.71 -19.50
C ASP A 38 5.28 2.73 -19.98
N GLY A 39 4.90 1.56 -20.49
CA GLY A 39 5.84 0.54 -20.95
C GLY A 39 6.62 -0.13 -19.81
N SER A 40 6.11 -0.07 -18.58
CA SER A 40 6.73 -0.67 -17.38
C SER A 40 6.64 -2.20 -17.43
N ARG A 41 7.43 -2.82 -18.31
CA ARG A 41 7.46 -4.28 -18.48
C ARG A 41 8.34 -4.91 -17.42
N PRO A 42 7.88 -5.98 -16.74
CA PRO A 42 8.76 -6.78 -15.91
C PRO A 42 9.87 -7.40 -16.76
N THR A 43 11.10 -7.34 -16.25
CA THR A 43 12.32 -7.92 -16.85
C THR A 43 12.26 -9.44 -17.03
N ARG A 44 11.22 -10.11 -16.49
CA ARG A 44 10.99 -11.54 -16.63
C ARG A 44 9.52 -11.81 -16.92
N SER A 45 9.20 -11.99 -18.19
CA SER A 45 7.90 -12.52 -18.62
C SER A 45 7.84 -14.00 -18.24
N VAL A 46 7.18 -14.32 -17.13
CA VAL A 46 6.77 -15.70 -16.85
C VAL A 46 5.40 -15.88 -17.50
N PRO A 47 5.22 -16.87 -18.41
CA PRO A 47 3.94 -17.15 -19.02
C PRO A 47 3.02 -17.76 -17.96
N LYS A 48 2.16 -16.93 -17.39
CA LYS A 48 1.02 -17.33 -16.58
C LYS A 48 -0.17 -16.59 -17.17
N PRO A 49 -1.34 -17.24 -17.37
CA PRO A 49 -2.47 -16.57 -17.99
C PRO A 49 -2.77 -15.30 -17.19
N ALA A 50 -2.71 -14.15 -17.86
CA ALA A 50 -3.10 -12.90 -17.26
C ALA A 50 -4.58 -13.06 -16.89
N LEU A 51 -4.90 -13.02 -15.60
CA LEU A 51 -6.29 -12.88 -15.20
C LEU A 51 -6.81 -11.60 -15.87
N THR A 52 -7.96 -11.70 -16.55
CA THR A 52 -8.60 -10.57 -17.23
C THR A 52 -10.04 -10.41 -16.75
N GLY A 53 -10.60 -9.22 -16.96
CA GLY A 53 -11.99 -8.92 -16.64
C GLY A 53 -12.37 -9.22 -15.19
N ALA A 54 -13.46 -9.96 -15.00
CA ALA A 54 -14.01 -10.30 -13.68
C ALA A 54 -13.04 -11.12 -12.82
N ALA A 55 -12.19 -11.97 -13.42
CA ALA A 55 -11.22 -12.77 -12.68
C ALA A 55 -10.10 -11.89 -12.08
N LEU A 56 -9.70 -10.83 -12.79
CA LEU A 56 -8.73 -9.86 -12.28
C LEU A 56 -9.32 -9.03 -11.14
N ARG A 57 -10.55 -8.52 -11.29
CA ARG A 57 -11.27 -7.83 -10.21
C ARG A 57 -11.35 -8.68 -8.95
N LYS A 58 -11.75 -9.94 -9.10
CA LYS A 58 -11.81 -10.90 -7.99
C LYS A 58 -10.46 -11.13 -7.32
N ALA A 59 -9.37 -11.17 -8.10
CA ALA A 59 -8.02 -11.30 -7.56
C ALA A 59 -7.56 -10.06 -6.79
N ILE A 60 -7.88 -8.86 -7.25
CA ILE A 60 -7.55 -7.61 -6.56
C ILE A 60 -8.34 -7.51 -5.25
N MET A 61 -9.64 -7.81 -5.29
CA MET A 61 -10.48 -7.89 -4.10
C MET A 61 -9.93 -8.92 -3.10
N ALA A 62 -9.51 -10.10 -3.56
CA ALA A 62 -8.89 -11.11 -2.70
C ALA A 62 -7.65 -10.58 -1.97
N ILE A 63 -6.79 -9.84 -2.67
CA ILE A 63 -5.59 -9.22 -2.10
C ILE A 63 -5.98 -8.17 -1.07
N TRP A 64 -6.98 -7.33 -1.36
CA TRP A 64 -7.51 -6.37 -0.40
C TRP A 64 -7.97 -7.08 0.89
N CYS A 65 -8.74 -8.17 0.78
CA CYS A 65 -9.24 -8.84 1.97
C CYS A 65 -8.13 -9.49 2.80
N VAL A 66 -7.03 -9.92 2.17
CA VAL A 66 -5.83 -10.39 2.88
C VAL A 66 -5.17 -9.24 3.64
N CYS A 67 -4.96 -8.10 2.99
CA CYS A 67 -4.21 -6.98 3.56
C CYS A 67 -5.00 -6.18 4.59
N PHE A 68 -6.29 -5.95 4.34
CA PHE A 68 -7.16 -5.13 5.18
C PHE A 68 -7.77 -5.95 6.33
N CYS A 69 -8.33 -7.13 6.03
CA CYS A 69 -8.98 -7.97 7.04
C CYS A 69 -8.00 -8.93 7.75
N GLY A 70 -6.73 -9.00 7.32
CA GLY A 70 -5.74 -9.90 7.91
C GLY A 70 -5.95 -11.38 7.60
N MET A 71 -6.65 -11.71 6.51
CA MET A 71 -6.95 -13.11 6.16
C MET A 71 -5.72 -13.88 5.67
N GLN A 72 -5.71 -15.20 5.94
CA GLN A 72 -4.67 -16.09 5.44
C GLN A 72 -4.76 -16.28 3.92
N TRP A 73 -3.61 -16.24 3.24
CA TRP A 73 -3.51 -16.48 1.79
C TRP A 73 -4.13 -17.80 1.31
N ARG A 74 -4.05 -18.86 2.12
CA ARG A 74 -4.65 -20.16 1.79
C ARG A 74 -6.17 -20.12 1.88
N ALA A 75 -6.72 -19.45 2.89
CA ALA A 75 -8.15 -19.32 3.10
C ALA A 75 -8.80 -18.52 1.96
N ILE A 76 -8.21 -17.37 1.59
CA ILE A 76 -8.76 -16.56 0.50
C ILE A 76 -8.72 -17.28 -0.85
N GLY A 77 -7.71 -18.13 -1.07
CA GLY A 77 -7.63 -18.93 -2.30
C GLY A 77 -8.77 -19.94 -2.41
N GLN A 78 -9.19 -20.53 -1.29
CA GLN A 78 -10.37 -21.40 -1.23
C GLN A 78 -11.67 -20.61 -1.48
N LEU A 79 -11.83 -19.47 -0.83
CA LEU A 79 -13.05 -18.64 -0.95
C LEU A 79 -13.26 -18.08 -2.36
N THR A 80 -12.18 -17.70 -3.05
CA THR A 80 -12.28 -17.08 -4.37
C THR A 80 -12.21 -18.06 -5.53
N GLY A 81 -11.81 -19.31 -5.28
CA GLY A 81 -11.53 -20.30 -6.32
C GLY A 81 -10.25 -20.01 -7.13
N ILE A 82 -9.45 -19.03 -6.73
CA ILE A 82 -8.18 -18.70 -7.36
C ILE A 82 -7.05 -19.33 -6.53
N PRO A 83 -6.16 -20.14 -7.12
CA PRO A 83 -5.05 -20.73 -6.38
C PRO A 83 -4.23 -19.66 -5.65
N PHE A 84 -3.93 -19.89 -4.36
CA PHE A 84 -3.18 -18.93 -3.53
C PHE A 84 -1.85 -18.53 -4.17
N GLY A 85 -1.17 -19.48 -4.84
CA GLY A 85 0.08 -19.24 -5.53
C GLY A 85 -0.07 -18.22 -6.66
N THR A 86 -1.23 -18.20 -7.34
CA THR A 86 -1.54 -17.18 -8.37
C THR A 86 -1.72 -15.81 -7.73
N LEU A 87 -2.56 -15.70 -6.69
CA LEU A 87 -2.79 -14.44 -5.96
C LEU A 87 -1.49 -13.85 -5.42
N TYR A 88 -0.69 -14.67 -4.73
CA TYR A 88 0.58 -14.23 -4.17
C TYR A 88 1.59 -13.83 -5.26
N THR A 89 1.65 -14.57 -6.38
CA THR A 89 2.55 -14.19 -7.49
C THR A 89 2.17 -12.87 -8.15
N LEU A 90 0.87 -12.57 -8.26
CA LEU A 90 0.39 -11.28 -8.75
C LEU A 90 0.77 -10.16 -7.79
N PHE A 91 0.45 -10.34 -6.51
CA PHE A 91 0.82 -9.40 -5.45
C PHE A 91 2.33 -9.09 -5.47
N ALA A 92 3.17 -10.13 -5.42
CA ALA A 92 4.63 -9.96 -5.41
C ALA A 92 5.15 -9.30 -6.69
N ARG A 93 4.56 -9.60 -7.85
CA ARG A 93 4.92 -8.96 -9.13
C ARG A 93 4.58 -7.48 -9.10
N TRP A 94 3.38 -7.11 -8.68
CA TRP A 94 2.94 -5.72 -8.58
C TRP A 94 3.74 -4.93 -7.56
N THR A 95 4.13 -5.54 -6.44
CA THR A 95 5.06 -4.93 -5.47
C THR A 95 6.39 -4.58 -6.10
N ARG A 96 6.97 -5.48 -6.91
CA ARG A 96 8.25 -5.25 -7.62
C ARG A 96 8.13 -4.17 -8.69
N LEU A 97 6.99 -4.09 -9.38
CA LEU A 97 6.71 -3.06 -10.36
C LEU A 97 6.37 -1.70 -9.73
N GLY A 98 6.20 -1.64 -8.40
CA GLY A 98 5.92 -0.41 -7.67
C GLY A 98 4.46 0.04 -7.70
N LEU A 99 3.52 -0.83 -8.07
CA LEU A 99 2.09 -0.52 -8.13
C LEU A 99 1.58 0.10 -6.81
N TRP A 100 1.85 -0.58 -5.69
CA TRP A 100 1.40 -0.13 -4.37
C TRP A 100 1.99 1.22 -3.96
N ARG A 101 3.22 1.51 -4.41
CA ARG A 101 3.87 2.80 -4.16
C ARG A 101 3.17 3.92 -4.94
N ARG A 102 2.87 3.69 -6.21
CA ARG A 102 2.13 4.65 -7.05
C ARG A 102 0.74 4.95 -6.50
N LEU A 103 0.00 3.91 -6.07
CA LEU A 103 -1.30 4.10 -5.40
C LEU A 103 -1.15 4.94 -4.13
N LEU A 104 -0.18 4.61 -3.27
CA LEU A 104 0.07 5.36 -2.04
C LEU A 104 0.41 6.82 -2.32
N ASP A 105 1.31 7.08 -3.28
CA ASP A 105 1.71 8.44 -3.66
C ASP A 105 0.51 9.24 -4.16
N ARG A 106 -0.37 8.62 -4.96
CA ARG A 106 -1.61 9.24 -5.44
C ARG A 106 -2.58 9.54 -4.30
N LEU A 107 -2.80 8.59 -3.40
CA LEU A 107 -3.64 8.79 -2.22
C LEU A 107 -3.12 9.93 -1.34
N CYS A 108 -1.81 9.96 -1.08
CA CYS A 108 -1.17 11.04 -0.32
C CYS A 108 -1.33 12.40 -0.98
N ARG A 109 -1.16 12.49 -2.32
CA ARG A 109 -1.40 13.73 -3.08
C ARG A 109 -2.85 14.19 -2.96
N THR A 110 -3.80 13.29 -3.15
CA THR A 110 -5.24 13.59 -3.04
C THR A 110 -5.59 14.07 -1.63
N TRP A 111 -5.09 13.38 -0.60
CA TRP A 111 -5.30 13.77 0.79
C TRP A 111 -4.73 15.15 1.09
N ARG A 112 -3.50 15.46 0.63
CA ARG A 112 -2.90 16.79 0.81
C ARG A 112 -3.74 17.89 0.18
N MET A 113 -4.18 17.71 -1.06
CA MET A 113 -5.06 18.67 -1.72
C MET A 113 -6.38 18.84 -0.95
N ALA A 114 -6.92 17.77 -0.39
CA ALA A 114 -8.14 17.82 0.43
C ALA A 114 -7.92 18.56 1.76
N CYS A 115 -6.69 18.57 2.30
CA CYS A 115 -6.29 19.37 3.45
C CYS A 115 -5.96 20.84 3.10
N GLY A 116 -5.95 21.21 1.81
CA GLY A 116 -5.57 22.55 1.34
C GLY A 116 -4.06 22.74 1.13
N ASP A 117 -3.28 21.66 1.20
CA ASP A 117 -1.84 21.68 0.95
C ASP A 117 -1.50 21.48 -0.54
N THR A 118 -0.25 21.76 -0.92
CA THR A 118 0.28 21.40 -2.25
C THR A 118 0.37 19.89 -2.41
N ALA A 119 0.10 19.37 -3.61
CA ALA A 119 0.11 17.93 -3.88
C ALA A 119 1.45 17.26 -3.53
N GLU A 120 2.56 17.93 -3.84
CA GLU A 120 3.90 17.47 -3.51
C GLU A 120 4.40 18.11 -2.21
N PRO A 121 5.11 17.34 -1.36
CA PRO A 121 5.71 17.88 -0.16
C PRO A 121 6.79 18.90 -0.53
N SER A 122 6.75 20.08 0.08
CA SER A 122 7.85 21.05 0.00
C SER A 122 9.05 20.67 0.88
N THR A 123 8.84 19.86 1.93
CA THR A 123 9.89 19.43 2.87
C THR A 123 9.57 18.04 3.41
N VAL A 124 10.58 17.19 3.54
CA VAL A 124 10.48 15.87 4.16
C VAL A 124 11.16 15.92 5.53
N VAL A 125 10.41 15.71 6.60
CA VAL A 125 10.96 15.56 7.96
C VAL A 125 11.09 14.07 8.28
N ILE A 126 12.33 13.60 8.40
CA ILE A 126 12.63 12.21 8.72
C ILE A 126 12.97 12.14 10.22
N ASP A 127 12.04 11.70 11.06
CA ASP A 127 12.34 11.47 12.48
C ASP A 127 13.05 10.12 12.67
N SER A 128 14.19 10.16 13.36
CA SER A 128 14.86 8.95 13.82
C SER A 128 14.21 8.44 15.10
N ARG A 129 13.76 7.18 15.10
CA ARG A 129 13.18 6.56 16.30
C ARG A 129 14.26 5.94 17.18
N THR A 130 14.24 6.26 18.46
CA THR A 130 15.05 5.57 19.47
C THR A 130 14.15 4.60 20.24
N CYS A 131 14.52 3.32 20.28
CA CYS A 131 13.77 2.30 21.04
C CYS A 131 14.56 1.92 22.30
N PRO A 132 13.91 1.80 23.48
CA PRO A 132 14.55 1.28 24.68
C PRO A 132 15.19 -0.09 24.40
N SER A 133 16.40 -0.30 24.90
CA SER A 133 17.12 -1.57 24.74
C SER A 133 17.29 -2.29 26.07
N ALA A 134 17.23 -3.62 26.04
CA ALA A 134 17.59 -4.44 27.19
C ALA A 134 19.05 -4.19 27.61
N PRO A 135 19.41 -4.43 28.89
CA PRO A 135 20.78 -4.24 29.38
C PRO A 135 21.83 -5.07 28.63
N SER A 136 21.45 -6.25 28.15
CA SER A 136 22.30 -7.20 27.41
C SER A 136 22.52 -6.85 25.93
N CYS A 137 21.94 -5.75 25.43
CA CYS A 137 22.10 -5.37 24.03
C CYS A 137 23.48 -4.74 23.80
N PHE A 138 24.30 -5.38 22.98
CA PHE A 138 25.70 -4.99 22.74
C PHE A 138 25.88 -3.58 22.14
N ALA A 139 25.02 -3.18 21.20
CA ALA A 139 25.05 -1.85 20.60
C ALA A 139 23.94 -0.96 21.18
N ARG A 140 24.24 -0.19 22.23
CA ARG A 140 23.31 0.75 22.88
C ARG A 140 23.96 2.09 23.18
N GLY A 141 23.19 3.17 23.08
CA GLY A 141 23.62 4.52 23.44
C GLY A 141 22.55 5.26 24.25
N VAL A 142 22.87 6.45 24.74
CA VAL A 142 21.89 7.37 25.32
C VAL A 142 21.52 8.37 24.23
N ASP A 143 20.24 8.42 23.87
CA ASP A 143 19.71 9.53 23.09
C ASP A 143 19.52 10.72 24.03
N GLY A 144 20.40 11.72 23.95
CA GLY A 144 20.36 12.89 24.83
C GLY A 144 19.08 13.72 24.66
N CYS A 145 18.47 13.74 23.47
CA CYS A 145 17.22 14.45 23.22
C CYS A 145 16.03 13.73 23.85
N LYS A 146 15.98 12.39 23.74
CA LYS A 146 14.87 11.58 24.28
C LYS A 146 15.12 11.09 25.71
N LYS A 147 16.33 11.26 26.26
CA LYS A 147 16.82 10.74 27.56
C LYS A 147 16.58 9.24 27.74
N ILE A 148 16.55 8.48 26.64
CA ILE A 148 16.32 7.04 26.63
C ILE A 148 17.64 6.32 26.35
N ARG A 149 17.95 5.29 27.15
CA ARG A 149 18.99 4.31 26.84
C ARG A 149 18.45 3.28 25.85
N GLY A 150 18.98 3.27 24.65
CA GLY A 150 18.40 2.48 23.58
C GLY A 150 19.24 2.37 22.33
N VAL A 151 18.64 1.77 21.31
CA VAL A 151 19.23 1.68 19.97
C VAL A 151 18.55 2.73 19.11
N LYS A 152 19.34 3.64 18.56
CA LYS A 152 18.84 4.59 17.56
C LYS A 152 18.63 3.83 16.25
N ARG A 153 17.41 3.87 15.73
CA ARG A 153 17.07 3.31 14.42
C ARG A 153 17.10 4.45 13.42
N ALA A 154 17.97 4.33 12.43
CA ALA A 154 17.88 5.18 11.25
C ALA A 154 16.51 4.92 10.60
N ALA A 155 15.79 5.99 10.30
CA ALA A 155 14.68 5.89 9.37
C ALA A 155 15.28 5.46 8.02
N ARG A 156 14.67 4.45 7.40
CA ARG A 156 15.16 3.82 6.17
C ARG A 156 14.10 3.95 5.11
#